data_AF-A0A950RD61-F1
#
_entry.id   AF-A0A950RD61-F1
#
_cell.length_a   1.000
_cell.length_b   1.000
_cell.length_c   1.000
_cell.angle_alpha   90.00
_cell.angle_beta   90.00
_cell.angle_gamma   90.00
#
_symmetry.space_group_name_H-M   'P 1'
#
loop_
_entity.id
_entity.type
_entity.pdbx_description
1 polymer ?
#
loop_
_entity_poly.entity_id
_entity_poly.type
_entity_poly.pdbx_seq_one_letter_code
_entity_poly.pdbx_strand_id
1 'polypeptide(L)'
;MAIKVRCPGCRTSFSLDDIFQGKKVRCKNCDESFVVNRKPQAEEEPEEQFQEKSPKTRPARKGRQRDTEDEPEPFQRKHRSKEKKEPLALMIGGVILAVLLLVSCA
;
A
#
# COMPACT_ATOMS: atom_id res chain seq x y z
N MET A 1 9.28 8.62 -16.92
CA MET A 1 9.54 7.17 -16.96
C MET A 1 8.38 6.46 -16.24
N ALA A 2 8.26 5.14 -16.35
CA ALA A 2 7.17 4.39 -15.75
C ALA A 2 7.68 3.55 -14.57
N ILE A 3 6.99 3.63 -13.43
CA ILE A 3 7.26 2.84 -12.23
C ILE A 3 6.30 1.66 -12.22
N LYS A 4 6.84 0.44 -12.12
CA LYS A 4 6.04 -0.77 -11.89
C LYS A 4 5.72 -0.88 -10.40
N VAL A 5 4.42 -0.95 -10.09
CA VAL A 5 3.92 -1.01 -8.72
C VAL A 5 2.93 -2.16 -8.58
N ARG A 6 3.00 -2.90 -7.47
CA ARG A 6 2.01 -3.91 -7.12
C ARG A 6 1.01 -3.36 -6.11
N CYS A 7 -0.28 -3.54 -6.38
CA CYS A 7 -1.33 -3.17 -5.44
C CYS A 7 -1.30 -4.06 -4.19
N PRO A 8 -1.39 -3.50 -2.96
CA PRO A 8 -1.40 -4.30 -1.73
C PRO A 8 -2.72 -5.06 -1.50
N GLY A 9 -3.83 -4.64 -2.10
CA GLY A 9 -5.13 -5.30 -1.96
C GLY A 9 -5.29 -6.52 -2.86
N CYS A 10 -5.08 -6.36 -4.17
CA CYS A 10 -5.33 -7.41 -5.16
C CYS A 10 -4.07 -7.99 -5.82
N ARG A 11 -2.87 -7.51 -5.46
CA ARG A 11 -1.56 -7.94 -6.01
C ARG A 11 -1.38 -7.73 -7.51
N THR A 12 -2.31 -7.07 -8.18
CA THR A 12 -2.18 -6.70 -9.59
C THR A 12 -1.01 -5.73 -9.77
N SER A 13 -0.24 -5.95 -10.83
CA SER A 13 0.89 -5.09 -11.21
C SER A 13 0.41 -4.00 -12.17
N PHE A 14 0.84 -2.77 -11.94
CA PHE A 14 0.50 -1.61 -12.77
C PHE A 14 1.77 -0.83 -13.11
N SER A 15 1.77 -0.20 -14.28
CA SER A 15 2.76 0.80 -14.66
C SER A 15 2.14 2.18 -14.45
N LEU A 16 2.75 2.99 -13.58
CA LEU A 16 2.32 4.35 -13.28
C LEU A 16 3.42 5.33 -13.66
N ASP A 17 3.04 6.55 -14.05
CA ASP A 17 4.02 7.61 -14.31
C ASP A 17 4.73 8.04 -13.03
N ASP A 18 5.99 8.47 -13.16
CA ASP A 18 6.80 8.95 -12.02
C ASP A 18 6.14 10.14 -11.28
N ILE A 19 5.23 10.88 -11.93
CA ILE A 19 4.49 12.00 -11.32
C ILE A 19 3.61 11.55 -10.13
N PHE A 20 3.32 10.25 -10.03
CA PHE A 20 2.54 9.67 -8.95
C PHE A 20 3.41 9.16 -7.79
N GLN A 21 4.74 9.23 -7.90
CA GLN A 21 5.64 8.87 -6.83
C GLN A 21 5.38 9.72 -5.57
N GLY A 22 5.29 9.06 -4.42
CA GLY A 22 4.94 9.70 -3.15
C GLY A 22 3.48 10.16 -3.04
N LYS A 23 2.66 9.99 -4.10
CA LYS A 23 1.24 10.34 -4.08
C LYS A 23 0.38 9.13 -3.75
N LYS A 24 -0.81 9.42 -3.23
CA LYS A 24 -1.88 8.43 -3.02
C LYS A 24 -2.57 8.16 -4.35
N VAL A 25 -2.63 6.90 -4.75
CA VAL A 25 -3.29 6.43 -5.98
C VAL A 25 -4.34 5.38 -5.64
N ARG A 26 -5.33 5.24 -6.51
CA ARG A 26 -6.40 4.23 -6.41
C ARG A 26 -6.12 3.09 -7.38
N CYS A 27 -6.25 1.85 -6.90
CA CYS A 27 -6.18 0.66 -7.74
C CYS A 27 -7.38 0.60 -8.69
N LYS A 28 -7.14 0.37 -9.99
CA LYS A 28 -8.22 0.21 -10.98
C LYS A 28 -8.96 -1.14 -10.89
N ASN A 29 -8.40 -2.12 -10.19
CA ASN A 29 -8.97 -3.47 -10.10
C ASN A 29 -9.79 -3.71 -8.82
N CYS A 30 -9.34 -3.17 -7.68
CA CYS A 30 -9.97 -3.42 -6.38
C CYS A 30 -10.27 -2.15 -5.58
N ASP A 31 -10.10 -0.97 -6.18
CA ASP A 31 -10.37 0.34 -5.56
C ASP A 31 -9.58 0.70 -4.30
N GLU A 32 -8.67 -0.18 -3.87
CA GLU A 32 -7.78 0.05 -2.74
C GLU A 32 -6.87 1.26 -2.99
N SER A 33 -6.76 2.14 -2.00
CA SER A 33 -5.98 3.37 -2.12
C SER A 33 -4.66 3.27 -1.36
N PHE A 34 -3.54 3.40 -2.06
CA PHE A 34 -2.20 3.23 -1.50
C PHE A 34 -1.23 4.30 -1.99
N VAL A 35 -0.12 4.48 -1.28
CA VAL A 35 0.93 5.45 -1.65
C VAL A 35 1.97 4.76 -2.52
N VAL A 36 2.33 5.39 -3.64
CA VAL A 36 3.36 4.86 -4.54
C VAL A 36 4.75 5.15 -3.97
N ASN A 37 5.33 4.17 -3.29
CA ASN A 37 6.74 4.24 -2.89
C ASN A 37 7.58 3.49 -3.91
N ARG A 38 8.64 4.14 -4.40
CA ARG A 38 9.65 3.49 -5.23
C ARG A 38 10.46 2.58 -4.31
N LYS A 39 10.02 1.33 -4.13
CA LYS A 39 10.94 0.30 -3.67
C LYS A 39 11.92 0.08 -4.83
N PRO A 40 13.24 0.16 -4.61
CA PRO A 40 14.18 -0.37 -5.58
C PRO A 40 13.69 -1.78 -5.91
N GLN A 41 13.38 -2.04 -7.18
CA GLN A 41 13.30 -3.42 -7.61
C GLN A 41 14.66 -3.99 -7.25
N ALA A 42 14.68 -4.91 -6.28
CA ALA A 42 15.81 -5.80 -6.17
C ALA A 42 15.89 -6.43 -7.56
N GLU A 43 16.85 -5.96 -8.35
CA GLU A 43 17.39 -6.75 -9.44
C GLU A 43 17.64 -8.12 -8.83
N GLU A 44 16.90 -9.10 -9.31
CA GLU A 44 17.22 -10.49 -9.10
C GLU A 44 18.60 -10.66 -9.76
N GLU A 45 19.65 -10.38 -8.99
CA GLU A 45 21.00 -10.83 -9.32
C GLU A 45 20.89 -12.33 -9.57
N PRO A 46 21.35 -12.82 -10.73
CA PRO A 46 21.38 -14.24 -11.01
C PRO A 46 22.08 -14.96 -9.85
N GLU A 47 21.47 -16.05 -9.38
CA GLU A 47 22.05 -16.97 -8.40
C GLU A 47 23.42 -17.48 -8.90
N GLU A 48 24.50 -16.80 -8.55
CA GLU A 48 25.82 -17.43 -8.56
C GLU A 48 26.02 -18.13 -7.23
N GLN A 49 25.67 -19.42 -7.26
CA GLN A 49 26.16 -20.43 -6.35
C GLN A 49 27.67 -20.28 -6.13
N PHE A 50 28.07 -19.89 -4.92
CA PHE A 50 29.40 -20.23 -4.42
C PHE A 50 29.28 -20.94 -3.06
N GLN A 51 29.13 -22.26 -3.15
CA GLN A 51 29.56 -23.16 -2.08
C GLN A 51 31.09 -23.14 -2.03
N GLU A 52 31.70 -22.70 -0.94
CA GLU A 52 32.77 -23.49 -0.30
C GLU A 52 33.13 -22.99 1.11
N LYS A 53 32.96 -23.90 2.10
CA LYS A 53 33.82 -24.21 3.25
C LYS A 53 34.48 -23.01 3.96
N SER A 54 34.34 -22.78 5.27
CA SER A 54 34.66 -23.70 6.36
C SER A 54 34.58 -22.94 7.71
N PRO A 55 34.38 -23.59 8.88
CA PRO A 55 34.04 -22.92 10.14
C PRO A 55 35.23 -22.83 11.11
N LYS A 56 35.71 -21.63 11.47
CA LYS A 56 36.57 -21.33 12.63
C LYS A 56 36.34 -19.84 12.94
N THR A 57 35.98 -19.35 14.12
CA THR A 57 36.40 -19.69 15.49
C THR A 57 35.43 -18.97 16.46
N ARG A 58 34.99 -19.63 17.53
CA ARG A 58 34.47 -18.98 18.75
C ARG A 58 35.65 -18.90 19.73
N PRO A 59 35.82 -17.84 20.56
CA PRO A 59 34.94 -17.76 21.74
C PRO A 59 34.66 -16.35 22.32
N ALA A 60 33.59 -16.35 23.11
CA ALA A 60 33.35 -15.61 24.36
C ALA A 60 33.72 -14.11 24.45
N ARG A 61 32.70 -13.28 24.68
CA ARG A 61 32.70 -12.42 25.87
C ARG A 61 31.28 -12.13 26.38
N LYS A 62 31.16 -12.42 27.67
CA LYS A 62 30.05 -12.20 28.58
C LYS A 62 29.87 -10.69 28.77
N GLY A 63 28.72 -10.17 28.37
CA GLY A 63 28.28 -8.81 28.66
C GLY A 63 26.89 -8.85 29.26
N ARG A 64 26.81 -8.78 30.59
CA ARG A 64 25.58 -8.68 31.37
C ARG A 64 25.18 -7.21 31.39
N GLN A 65 24.07 -6.83 30.76
CA GLN A 65 23.47 -5.50 30.89
C GLN A 65 21.95 -5.69 30.86
N ARG A 66 21.39 -6.01 32.02
CA ARG A 66 20.65 -5.12 32.93
C ARG A 66 19.24 -4.87 32.40
N ASP A 67 18.29 -5.50 33.09
CA ASP A 67 16.86 -5.23 33.05
C ASP A 67 16.59 -3.74 32.92
N THR A 68 15.80 -3.38 31.91
CA THR A 68 14.99 -2.15 31.96
C THR A 68 13.56 -2.63 31.91
N GLU A 69 12.96 -2.70 33.08
CA GLU A 69 11.52 -2.83 33.27
C GLU A 69 10.79 -1.67 32.58
N ASP A 70 9.65 -2.02 31.99
CA ASP A 70 8.48 -1.17 31.73
C ASP A 70 8.67 0.18 31.04
N GLU A 71 8.43 0.21 29.72
CA GLU A 71 7.71 1.33 29.13
C GLU A 71 6.52 0.78 28.32
N PRO A 72 5.26 1.02 28.73
CA PRO A 72 4.11 0.58 27.96
C PRO A 72 4.07 1.34 26.63
N GLU A 73 4.18 0.63 25.51
CA GLU A 73 4.02 1.22 24.18
C GLU A 73 2.68 1.99 24.11
N PRO A 74 2.68 3.27 23.68
CA PRO A 74 1.44 3.97 23.48
C PRO A 74 0.67 3.29 22.35
N PHE A 75 -0.41 2.59 22.70
CA PHE A 75 -1.42 2.10 21.78
C PHE A 75 -1.85 3.25 20.85
N GLN A 76 -1.29 3.27 19.64
CA GLN A 76 -1.75 4.18 18.59
C GLN A 76 -3.15 3.73 18.20
N ARG A 77 -4.14 4.39 18.81
CA ARG A 77 -5.55 4.32 18.43
C ARG A 77 -5.64 4.69 16.95
N LYS A 78 -5.75 3.67 16.09
CA LYS A 78 -5.96 3.85 14.66
C LYS A 78 -7.25 4.63 14.48
N HIS A 79 -7.08 5.90 14.14
CA HIS A 79 -8.14 6.86 13.94
C HIS A 79 -9.07 6.30 12.85
N ARG A 80 -10.29 5.94 13.25
CA ARG A 80 -11.36 5.48 12.37
C ARG A 80 -11.78 6.67 11.51
N SER A 81 -11.15 6.86 10.36
CA SER A 81 -11.54 7.92 9.42
C SER A 81 -12.93 7.59 8.89
N LYS A 82 -13.93 8.30 9.41
CA LYS A 82 -15.31 8.30 8.94
C LYS A 82 -15.32 8.49 7.42
N GLU A 83 -15.80 7.47 6.73
CA GLU A 83 -16.15 7.54 5.31
C GLU A 83 -17.34 8.49 5.18
N LYS A 84 -17.05 9.76 4.91
CA LYS A 84 -18.08 10.72 4.53
C LYS A 84 -18.45 10.43 3.08
N LYS A 85 -19.55 9.72 2.89
CA LYS A 85 -20.21 9.60 1.59
C LYS A 85 -20.86 10.97 1.30
N GLU A 86 -20.11 11.81 0.60
CA GLU A 86 -20.56 13.10 0.05
C GLU A 86 -21.72 12.88 -0.97
N PRO A 87 -22.53 13.91 -1.26
CA PRO A 87 -23.93 13.81 -1.71
C PRO A 87 -24.10 13.51 -3.22
N LEU A 88 -23.20 12.71 -3.79
CA LEU A 88 -23.23 12.34 -5.20
C LEU A 88 -24.44 11.44 -5.54
N ALA A 89 -24.91 10.64 -4.57
CA ALA A 89 -26.03 9.73 -4.75
C ALA A 89 -27.37 10.46 -5.00
N LEU A 90 -27.56 11.65 -4.41
CA LEU A 90 -28.78 12.45 -4.63
C LEU A 90 -28.80 13.11 -6.01
N MET A 91 -27.64 13.54 -6.52
CA MET A 91 -27.53 14.15 -7.84
C MET A 91 -27.79 13.15 -8.97
N ILE A 92 -27.32 11.90 -8.84
CA ILE A 92 -27.54 10.85 -9.84
C ILE A 92 -29.03 10.43 -9.87
N GLY A 93 -29.67 10.32 -8.70
CA GLY A 93 -31.09 9.98 -8.61
C GLY A 93 -32.01 11.01 -9.26
N GLY A 94 -31.75 12.31 -9.05
CA GLY A 94 -32.57 13.38 -9.64
C GLY A 94 -32.48 13.46 -11.17
N VAL A 95 -31.28 13.29 -11.73
CA VAL A 95 -31.07 13.34 -13.19
C VAL A 95 -31.71 12.14 -13.90
N ILE A 96 -31.59 10.94 -13.33
CA ILE A 96 -32.19 9.73 -13.92
C ILE A 96 -33.73 9.83 -13.92
N LEU A 97 -34.32 10.31 -12.82
CA LEU A 97 -35.77 10.47 -12.72
C LEU A 97 -36.29 11.52 -13.72
N ALA A 98 -35.58 12.64 -13.89
CA ALA A 98 -35.94 13.67 -14.85
C ALA A 98 -35.87 13.18 -16.31
N VAL A 99 -34.83 12.43 -16.66
CA VAL A 99 -34.66 11.86 -18.01
C VAL A 99 -35.74 10.82 -18.30
N LEU A 100 -36.07 9.95 -17.33
CA LEU A 100 -37.15 8.96 -17.49
C LEU A 100 -38.51 9.62 -17.73
N LEU A 101 -38.82 10.69 -16.99
CA LEU A 101 -40.06 11.44 -17.19
C LEU A 101 -40.12 12.12 -18.56
N LEU A 102 -39.01 12.70 -19.03
CA LEU A 102 -38.95 13.33 -20.35
C LEU A 102 -39.12 12.32 -21.50
N VAL A 103 -38.54 11.13 -21.39
CA VAL A 103 -38.69 10.07 -22.39
C VAL A 103 -40.09 9.45 -22.38
N SER A 104 -40.78 9.45 -21.23
CA SER A 104 -42.13 8.90 -21.11
C SER A 104 -43.23 9.85 -21.61
N CYS A 105 -42.92 11.13 -21.77
CA CYS A 105 -43.87 12.17 -22.19
C CYS A 105 -43.69 12.62 -23.65
N ALA A 106 -42.74 12.06 -24.40
CA ALA A 106 -42.51 12.30 -25.82
C ALA A 106 -43.08 11.14 -26.67
#